data_AF-G2E8H8-F1
#
_entry.id   AF-G2E8H8-F1
#
_cell.length_a   1.000
_cell.length_b   1.000
_cell.length_c   1.000
_cell.angle_alpha   90.00
_cell.angle_beta   90.00
_cell.angle_gamma   90.00
#
_symmetry.space_group_name_H-M   'P 1'
#
loop_
_entity.id
_entity.type
_entity.pdbx_description
1 polymer ?
#
loop_
_entity_poly.entity_id
_entity_poly.type
_entity_poly.pdbx_seq_one_letter_code
_entity_poly.pdbx_strand_id
1 'polypeptide(L)'
;MPNFALNGFEFYDAPKNGGTTVRLWLKYAEGSLPADFARDGYYTLAGVGLPRQWTDTVMGPQPFFAHGAKGNRRWCITRDPVERFISAYTDKILRETLTSWSVDTCLDLLESGEMERIARSTNPTRRKQAACHLLGQCIWFGRDRGYFDHVFSIAEMDRVREFCEDKVFKMPLPAFHGRNQSRSGIDRVIISAAQRDRLERIFAEDYEVGWCSLRQNEM
;
A
#
# COMPACT_ATOMS: atom_id res chain seq x y z
N MET A 1 9.88 -8.69 -6.39
CA MET A 1 9.98 -8.09 -7.74
C MET A 1 9.40 -6.69 -7.68
N PRO A 2 9.99 -5.71 -8.38
CA PRO A 2 9.43 -4.37 -8.46
C PRO A 2 8.06 -4.40 -9.13
N ASN A 3 7.17 -3.49 -8.74
CA ASN A 3 5.89 -3.26 -9.41
C ASN A 3 6.12 -2.67 -10.80
N PHE A 4 7.12 -1.79 -10.95
CA PHE A 4 7.66 -1.37 -12.24
C PHE A 4 9.08 -0.81 -12.14
N ALA A 5 9.69 -0.70 -13.32
CA ALA A 5 10.95 0.01 -13.53
C ALA A 5 10.76 1.06 -14.65
N LEU A 6 11.18 2.30 -14.41
CA LEU A 6 11.17 3.38 -15.41
C LEU A 6 12.35 4.32 -15.16
N ASN A 7 13.06 4.71 -16.23
CA ASN A 7 14.16 5.69 -16.17
C ASN A 7 15.25 5.37 -15.12
N GLY A 8 15.55 4.09 -14.90
CA GLY A 8 16.55 3.65 -13.92
C GLY A 8 16.04 3.63 -12.47
N PHE A 9 14.72 3.77 -12.25
CA PHE A 9 14.08 3.69 -10.95
C PHE A 9 13.10 2.52 -10.86
N GLU A 10 13.14 1.79 -9.75
CA GLU A 10 12.26 0.66 -9.45
C GLU A 10 11.34 0.98 -8.28
N PHE A 11 10.02 0.87 -8.50
CA PHE A 11 9.03 1.07 -7.46
C PHE A 11 8.58 -0.26 -6.85
N TYR A 12 8.52 -0.32 -5.52
CA TYR A 12 7.96 -1.43 -4.76
C TYR A 12 6.78 -0.92 -3.93
N ASP A 13 5.66 -1.65 -3.99
CA ASP A 13 4.43 -1.30 -3.31
C ASP A 13 4.09 -2.32 -2.21
N ALA A 14 3.50 -1.79 -1.14
CA ALA A 14 2.79 -2.59 -0.15
C ALA A 14 1.33 -2.10 -0.10
N PRO A 15 0.36 -3.00 0.16
CA PRO A 15 -1.02 -2.61 0.30
C PRO A 15 -1.21 -1.45 1.28
N LYS A 16 -1.96 -0.43 0.84
CA LYS A 16 -2.34 0.78 1.60
C LYS A 16 -1.24 1.82 1.83
N ASN A 17 -0.16 1.75 1.05
CA ASN A 17 0.92 2.74 1.07
C ASN A 17 0.89 3.74 -0.10
N GLY A 18 -0.28 4.03 -0.68
CA GLY A 18 -0.38 5.01 -1.76
C GLY A 18 -0.01 4.49 -3.16
N GLY A 19 0.35 3.20 -3.32
CA GLY A 19 0.69 2.64 -4.62
C GLY A 19 -0.39 2.75 -5.70
N THR A 20 -1.67 2.86 -5.32
CA THR A 20 -2.75 3.13 -6.30
C THR A 20 -2.56 4.49 -6.97
N THR A 21 -2.15 5.52 -6.22
CA THR A 21 -1.86 6.84 -6.79
C THR A 21 -0.67 6.76 -7.73
N VAL A 22 0.43 6.10 -7.33
CA VAL A 22 1.62 5.92 -8.18
C VAL A 22 1.30 5.18 -9.49
N ARG A 23 0.48 4.13 -9.42
CA ARG A 23 0.00 3.40 -10.61
C ARG A 23 -0.84 4.28 -11.54
N LEU A 24 -1.66 5.16 -11.00
CA LEU A 24 -2.42 6.12 -11.81
C LEU A 24 -1.48 7.13 -12.49
N TRP A 25 -0.46 7.62 -11.80
CA TRP A 25 0.57 8.48 -12.42
C TRP A 25 1.31 7.77 -13.55
N LEU A 26 1.67 6.50 -13.38
CA LEU A 26 2.27 5.73 -14.48
C LEU A 26 1.33 5.63 -15.68
N LYS A 27 0.04 5.30 -15.45
CA LYS A 27 -0.93 5.23 -16.55
C LYS A 27 -1.14 6.57 -17.25
N TYR A 28 -1.07 7.66 -16.50
CA TYR A 28 -1.08 9.01 -17.05
C TYR A 28 0.16 9.28 -17.91
N ALA A 29 1.35 8.91 -17.43
CA ALA A 29 2.59 9.04 -18.17
C ALA A 29 2.62 8.18 -19.45
N GLU A 30 1.95 7.03 -19.45
CA GLU A 30 1.74 6.17 -20.62
C GLU A 30 0.70 6.73 -21.61
N GLY A 31 0.08 7.89 -21.33
CA GLY A 31 -0.98 8.48 -22.15
C GLY A 31 -2.31 7.72 -22.11
N SER A 32 -2.46 6.77 -21.17
CA SER A 32 -3.65 5.92 -21.03
C SER A 32 -4.75 6.56 -20.17
N LEU A 33 -4.53 7.77 -19.64
CA LEU A 33 -5.51 8.54 -18.87
C LEU A 33 -5.68 9.94 -19.51
N PRO A 34 -6.84 10.26 -20.09
CA PRO A 34 -7.16 11.59 -20.61
C PRO A 34 -6.99 12.71 -19.57
N ALA A 35 -6.59 13.92 -19.99
CA ALA A 35 -6.34 15.05 -19.09
C ALA A 35 -7.59 15.50 -18.28
N ASP A 36 -8.79 15.30 -18.85
CA ASP A 36 -10.07 15.64 -18.21
C ASP A 36 -10.46 14.67 -17.07
N PHE A 37 -9.64 13.63 -16.83
CA PHE A 37 -9.78 12.69 -15.70
C PHE A 37 -9.55 13.32 -14.32
N ALA A 38 -9.19 14.61 -14.25
CA ALA A 38 -8.90 15.30 -13.00
C ALA A 38 -10.14 15.78 -12.21
N ARG A 39 -11.35 15.76 -12.78
CA ARG A 39 -12.50 16.50 -12.21
C ARG A 39 -13.17 15.85 -10.99
N ASP A 40 -13.30 14.52 -10.90
CA ASP A 40 -14.13 13.89 -9.86
C ASP A 40 -13.39 13.00 -8.85
N GLY A 41 -12.07 12.84 -8.97
CA GLY A 41 -11.24 12.22 -7.92
C GLY A 41 -11.56 10.76 -7.57
N TYR A 42 -12.31 10.04 -8.41
CA TYR A 42 -12.70 8.66 -8.18
C TYR A 42 -12.40 7.78 -9.40
N TYR A 43 -11.59 6.74 -9.21
CA TYR A 43 -11.44 5.66 -10.19
C TYR A 43 -11.44 4.30 -9.50
N THR A 44 -12.32 3.41 -9.97
CA THR A 44 -12.13 1.97 -9.79
C THR A 44 -11.16 1.51 -10.87
N LEU A 45 -10.13 0.78 -10.45
CA LEU A 45 -9.08 0.23 -11.34
C LEU A 45 -9.63 -0.68 -12.46
N ALA A 46 -10.91 -1.05 -12.40
CA ALA A 46 -11.62 -1.88 -13.36
C ALA A 46 -11.88 -1.19 -14.72
N GLY A 47 -11.94 0.15 -14.78
CA GLY A 47 -12.24 0.89 -16.02
C GLY A 47 -11.02 1.28 -16.87
N VAL A 48 -9.80 1.15 -16.32
CA VAL A 48 -8.55 1.68 -16.93
C VAL A 48 -7.65 0.56 -17.46
N GLY A 49 -8.06 -0.71 -17.32
CA GLY A 49 -7.29 -1.84 -17.86
C GLY A 49 -5.88 -1.92 -17.28
N LEU A 50 -5.70 -1.70 -15.97
CA LEU A 50 -4.44 -2.09 -15.34
C LEU A 50 -4.24 -3.59 -15.61
N PRO A 51 -3.10 -4.02 -16.20
CA PRO A 51 -2.88 -5.43 -16.46
C PRO A 51 -3.00 -6.20 -15.13
N ARG A 52 -3.55 -7.41 -15.15
CA ARG A 52 -3.88 -8.19 -13.92
C ARG A 52 -2.69 -8.26 -12.94
N GLN A 53 -1.46 -8.33 -13.44
CA GLN A 53 -0.18 -8.23 -12.69
C GLN A 53 -0.03 -7.00 -11.77
N TRP A 54 -0.75 -5.92 -12.03
CA TRP A 54 -0.80 -4.70 -11.23
C TRP A 54 -1.95 -4.68 -10.22
N THR A 55 -2.95 -5.54 -10.43
CA THR A 55 -3.97 -5.90 -9.45
C THR A 55 -3.50 -7.04 -8.53
N ASP A 56 -2.41 -7.71 -8.88
CA ASP A 56 -1.93 -8.97 -8.29
C ASP A 56 -1.33 -8.89 -6.89
N THR A 57 -1.47 -7.77 -6.17
CA THR A 57 -1.55 -7.84 -4.69
C THR A 57 -2.70 -8.76 -4.21
N VAL A 58 -3.64 -9.12 -5.10
CA VAL A 58 -4.67 -10.15 -4.88
C VAL A 58 -4.12 -11.58 -4.99
N MET A 59 -2.97 -11.81 -5.64
CA MET A 59 -2.40 -13.15 -5.82
C MET A 59 -1.70 -13.72 -4.57
N GLY A 60 -1.64 -12.95 -3.48
CA GLY A 60 -1.05 -13.35 -2.21
C GLY A 60 0.29 -12.65 -1.96
N PRO A 61 0.73 -12.51 -0.70
CA PRO A 61 2.07 -12.05 -0.40
C PRO A 61 3.07 -13.06 -0.96
N GLN A 62 3.77 -12.66 -2.02
CA GLN A 62 5.00 -13.34 -2.40
C GLN A 62 6.05 -12.97 -1.35
N PRO A 63 6.88 -13.91 -0.87
CA PRO A 63 8.00 -13.55 -0.02
C PRO A 63 8.79 -12.43 -0.71
N PHE A 64 9.11 -11.37 0.04
CA PHE A 64 10.01 -10.37 -0.50
C PHE A 64 11.35 -11.03 -0.79
N PHE A 65 11.69 -11.06 -2.07
CA PHE A 65 13.02 -11.40 -2.52
C PHE A 65 13.66 -10.14 -3.09
N ALA A 66 14.80 -9.77 -2.53
CA ALA A 66 15.64 -8.68 -3.03
C ALA A 66 16.06 -9.02 -4.48
N HIS A 67 15.35 -8.45 -5.45
CA HIS A 67 15.50 -8.70 -6.87
C HIS A 67 15.30 -7.36 -7.57
N GLY A 68 16.36 -6.84 -8.19
CA GLY A 68 16.32 -5.61 -8.97
C GLY A 68 17.42 -5.63 -10.02
N ALA A 69 17.23 -4.91 -11.12
CA ALA A 69 18.27 -4.78 -12.12
C ALA A 69 19.48 -4.05 -11.52
N LYS A 70 20.69 -4.53 -11.81
CA LYS A 70 21.92 -3.86 -11.36
C LYS A 70 21.93 -2.43 -11.91
N GLY A 71 22.20 -1.46 -11.04
CA GLY A 71 22.28 -0.05 -11.40
C GLY A 71 20.97 0.75 -11.30
N ASN A 72 19.82 0.08 -11.13
CA ASN A 72 18.57 0.79 -10.84
C ASN A 72 18.50 1.23 -9.38
N ARG A 73 17.98 2.43 -9.15
CA ARG A 73 17.66 2.95 -7.81
C ARG A 73 16.27 2.49 -7.39
N ARG A 74 16.12 2.01 -6.17
CA ARG A 74 14.84 1.46 -5.67
C ARG A 74 14.17 2.43 -4.73
N TRP A 75 12.85 2.48 -4.80
CA TRP A 75 12.08 3.31 -3.91
C TRP A 75 10.75 2.68 -3.51
N CYS A 76 10.26 3.06 -2.34
CA CYS A 76 8.99 2.63 -1.81
C CYS A 76 8.32 3.74 -0.99
N ILE A 77 7.05 3.52 -0.68
CA ILE A 77 6.27 4.37 0.22
C ILE A 77 5.87 3.51 1.42
N THR A 78 5.99 4.09 2.61
CA THR A 78 5.68 3.46 3.90
C THR A 78 4.52 4.18 4.56
N ARG A 79 3.91 3.53 5.55
CA ARG A 79 2.84 4.10 6.36
C ARG A 79 2.97 3.59 7.79
N ASP A 80 2.54 4.38 8.78
CA ASP A 80 2.42 3.84 10.13
C ASP A 80 1.59 2.52 10.13
N PRO A 81 2.10 1.42 10.72
CA PRO A 81 1.44 0.13 10.68
C PRO A 81 -0.01 0.13 11.18
N VAL A 82 -0.31 0.85 12.27
CA VAL A 82 -1.66 0.95 12.82
C VAL A 82 -2.57 1.73 11.87
N GLU A 83 -2.12 2.88 11.37
CA GLU A 83 -2.90 3.66 10.41
C GLU A 83 -3.14 2.91 9.09
N ARG A 84 -2.19 2.07 8.69
CA ARG A 84 -2.29 1.21 7.51
C ARG A 84 -3.35 0.13 7.74
N PHE A 85 -3.38 -0.50 8.92
CA PHE A 85 -4.43 -1.44 9.31
C PHE A 85 -5.82 -0.77 9.29
N ILE A 86 -5.98 0.40 9.91
CA ILE A 86 -7.25 1.15 9.92
C ILE A 86 -7.72 1.45 8.50
N SER A 87 -6.80 1.88 7.63
CA SER A 87 -7.07 2.12 6.21
C SER A 87 -7.48 0.85 5.46
N ALA A 88 -6.79 -0.26 5.70
CA ALA A 88 -7.09 -1.56 5.12
C ALA A 88 -8.47 -2.06 5.57
N TYR A 89 -8.76 -2.03 6.87
CA TYR A 89 -10.02 -2.47 7.44
C TYR A 89 -11.20 -1.65 6.91
N THR A 90 -11.10 -0.32 6.97
CA THR A 90 -12.14 0.59 6.46
C THR A 90 -12.42 0.33 4.97
N ASP A 91 -11.37 0.13 4.17
CA ASP A 91 -11.51 -0.07 2.74
C ASP A 91 -12.04 -1.46 2.36
N LYS A 92 -11.47 -2.51 2.94
CA LYS A 92 -11.67 -3.90 2.51
C LYS A 92 -12.79 -4.60 3.24
N ILE A 93 -12.97 -4.28 4.52
CA ILE A 93 -13.97 -4.90 5.38
C ILE A 93 -15.24 -4.07 5.36
N LEU A 94 -15.17 -2.81 5.80
CA LEU A 94 -16.37 -1.99 5.93
C LEU A 94 -16.97 -1.59 4.57
N ARG A 95 -16.15 -1.07 3.65
CA ARG A 95 -16.67 -0.62 2.35
C ARG A 95 -16.86 -1.75 1.35
N GLU A 96 -15.81 -2.52 1.07
CA GLU A 96 -15.85 -3.55 0.03
C GLU A 96 -16.48 -4.87 0.50
N THR A 97 -16.84 -4.98 1.79
CA THR A 97 -17.51 -6.15 2.39
C THR A 97 -16.85 -7.48 2.05
N LEU A 98 -15.52 -7.50 1.89
CA LEU A 98 -14.80 -8.69 1.41
C LEU A 98 -14.95 -9.88 2.37
N THR A 99 -15.25 -9.60 3.64
CA THR A 99 -15.54 -10.58 4.68
C THR A 99 -16.28 -9.89 5.83
N SER A 100 -16.79 -10.68 6.77
CA SER A 100 -17.55 -10.25 7.94
C SER A 100 -16.71 -10.20 9.23
N TRP A 101 -15.39 -10.11 9.11
CA TRP A 101 -14.49 -10.05 10.27
C TRP A 101 -14.68 -8.75 11.04
N SER A 102 -14.82 -8.83 12.36
CA SER A 102 -14.68 -7.66 13.23
C SER A 102 -13.20 -7.26 13.36
N VAL A 103 -12.94 -6.12 14.01
CA VAL A 103 -11.57 -5.74 14.37
C VAL A 103 -10.93 -6.83 15.22
N ASP A 104 -11.59 -7.30 16.27
CA ASP A 104 -11.04 -8.34 17.15
C ASP A 104 -10.78 -9.65 16.40
N THR A 105 -11.68 -10.07 15.50
CA THR A 105 -11.42 -11.23 14.64
C THR A 105 -10.17 -11.02 13.78
N CYS A 106 -9.95 -9.82 13.22
CA CYS A 106 -8.73 -9.54 12.47
C CYS A 106 -7.48 -9.65 13.35
N LEU A 107 -7.54 -9.15 14.59
CA LEU A 107 -6.43 -9.22 15.55
C LEU A 107 -6.10 -10.67 15.93
N ASP A 108 -7.12 -11.47 16.26
CA ASP A 108 -6.95 -12.88 16.61
C ASP A 108 -6.33 -13.68 15.46
N LEU A 109 -6.76 -13.40 14.22
CA LEU A 109 -6.20 -14.02 13.02
C LEU A 109 -4.75 -13.59 12.77
N LEU A 110 -4.39 -12.34 13.07
CA LEU A 110 -3.03 -11.83 12.94
C LEU A 110 -2.10 -12.47 13.99
N GLU A 111 -2.51 -12.48 15.26
CA GLU A 111 -1.72 -13.03 16.38
C GLU A 111 -1.49 -14.54 16.24
N SER A 112 -2.50 -15.27 15.75
CA SER A 112 -2.39 -16.72 15.51
C SER A 112 -1.62 -17.10 14.25
N GLY A 113 -1.25 -16.13 13.39
CA GLY A 113 -0.64 -16.38 12.08
C GLY A 113 -1.62 -16.89 11.00
N GLU A 114 -2.89 -17.11 11.36
CA GLU A 114 -3.94 -17.57 10.44
C GLU A 114 -4.18 -16.56 9.30
N MET A 115 -4.04 -15.26 9.56
CA MET A 115 -4.15 -14.22 8.55
C MET A 115 -3.14 -14.43 7.41
N GLU A 116 -1.89 -14.77 7.75
CA GLU A 116 -0.85 -15.04 6.76
C GLU A 116 -1.16 -16.31 5.97
N ARG A 117 -1.64 -17.37 6.65
CA ARG A 117 -2.06 -18.61 5.99
C ARG A 117 -3.18 -18.35 4.98
N ILE A 118 -4.18 -17.54 5.33
CA ILE A 118 -5.27 -17.15 4.43
C ILE A 118 -4.72 -16.38 3.23
N ALA A 119 -3.82 -15.41 3.47
CA ALA A 119 -3.23 -14.59 2.42
C ALA A 119 -2.39 -15.43 1.43
N ARG A 120 -1.68 -16.46 1.91
CA ARG A 120 -0.85 -17.37 1.09
C ARG A 120 -1.63 -18.49 0.41
N SER A 121 -2.93 -18.64 0.68
CA SER A 121 -3.75 -19.68 0.06
C SER A 121 -3.73 -19.58 -1.48
N THR A 122 -3.75 -20.71 -2.18
CA THR A 122 -3.75 -20.74 -3.66
C THR A 122 -5.09 -20.30 -4.25
N ASN A 123 -6.18 -20.51 -3.51
CA ASN A 123 -7.53 -20.17 -3.96
C ASN A 123 -7.79 -18.66 -3.88
N PRO A 124 -8.08 -17.97 -5.00
CA PRO A 124 -8.44 -16.55 -4.96
C PRO A 124 -9.82 -16.38 -4.32
N THR A 125 -9.84 -15.94 -3.06
CA THR A 125 -11.09 -15.67 -2.31
C THR A 125 -11.13 -14.22 -1.85
N ARG A 126 -12.34 -13.70 -1.58
CA ARG A 126 -12.49 -12.36 -0.97
C ARG A 126 -11.78 -12.29 0.40
N ARG A 127 -11.78 -13.39 1.17
CA ARG A 127 -11.01 -13.52 2.42
C ARG A 127 -9.51 -13.41 2.20
N LYS A 128 -8.96 -14.08 1.18
CA LYS A 128 -7.55 -13.95 0.78
C LYS A 128 -7.22 -12.49 0.44
N GLN A 129 -8.06 -11.84 -0.36
CA GLN A 129 -7.86 -10.45 -0.73
C GLN A 129 -7.87 -9.52 0.49
N ALA A 130 -8.79 -9.72 1.44
CA ALA A 130 -8.82 -8.98 2.70
C ALA A 130 -7.54 -9.23 3.51
N ALA A 131 -7.15 -10.49 3.68
CA ALA A 131 -5.97 -10.88 4.45
C ALA A 131 -4.68 -10.24 3.92
N CYS A 132 -4.44 -10.25 2.60
CA CYS A 132 -3.28 -9.60 2.00
C CYS A 132 -3.14 -8.12 2.39
N HIS A 133 -4.25 -7.40 2.56
CA HIS A 133 -4.20 -5.98 2.88
C HIS A 133 -3.96 -5.70 4.37
N LEU A 134 -4.16 -6.69 5.24
CA LEU A 134 -4.04 -6.55 6.70
C LEU A 134 -2.68 -7.01 7.24
N LEU A 135 -1.89 -7.74 6.45
CA LEU A 135 -0.53 -8.18 6.84
C LEU A 135 0.49 -7.05 6.90
N GLY A 136 1.48 -7.17 7.77
CA GLY A 136 2.64 -6.27 7.99
C GLY A 136 3.38 -5.83 6.71
N GLN A 137 4.07 -4.69 6.75
CA GLN A 137 4.85 -4.16 5.63
C GLN A 137 6.13 -4.96 5.35
N CYS A 138 6.73 -5.54 6.39
CA CYS A 138 7.86 -6.47 6.29
C CYS A 138 7.61 -7.63 5.32
N ILE A 139 6.36 -8.08 5.20
CA ILE A 139 5.98 -9.12 4.24
C ILE A 139 6.24 -8.69 2.79
N TRP A 140 6.06 -7.40 2.50
CA TRP A 140 6.14 -6.83 1.15
C TRP A 140 7.48 -6.22 0.82
N PHE A 141 8.14 -5.60 1.80
CA PHE A 141 9.41 -4.89 1.61
C PHE A 141 10.63 -5.65 2.16
N GLY A 142 10.41 -6.76 2.87
CA GLY A 142 11.47 -7.45 3.59
C GLY A 142 11.91 -6.69 4.85
N ARG A 143 13.03 -7.13 5.42
CA ARG A 143 13.59 -6.58 6.67
C ARG A 143 14.75 -5.61 6.44
N ASP A 144 15.38 -5.67 5.27
CA ASP A 144 16.50 -4.83 4.94
C ASP A 144 16.02 -3.49 4.36
N ARG A 145 15.87 -2.48 5.23
CA ARG A 145 15.52 -1.13 4.79
C ARG A 145 16.60 -0.50 3.90
N GLY A 146 17.86 -0.91 4.08
CA GLY A 146 19.00 -0.47 3.26
C GLY A 146 18.93 -0.96 1.81
N TYR A 147 18.02 -1.90 1.50
CA TYR A 147 17.74 -2.30 0.12
C TYR A 147 17.25 -1.15 -0.76
N PHE A 148 16.57 -0.15 -0.17
CA PHE A 148 15.94 0.96 -0.87
C PHE A 148 16.80 2.22 -0.84
N ASP A 149 16.99 2.84 -2.00
CA ASP A 149 17.68 4.12 -2.12
C ASP A 149 16.83 5.30 -1.63
N HIS A 150 15.50 5.20 -1.77
CA HIS A 150 14.55 6.21 -1.32
C HIS A 150 13.35 5.57 -0.62
N VAL A 151 13.07 6.01 0.60
CA VAL A 151 11.92 5.55 1.39
C VAL A 151 11.11 6.79 1.78
N PHE A 152 9.88 6.88 1.30
CA PHE A 152 8.98 7.98 1.61
C PHE A 152 7.91 7.56 2.62
N SER A 153 7.38 8.50 3.41
CA SER A 153 6.13 8.29 4.14
C SER A 153 4.93 8.64 3.26
N ILE A 154 3.80 7.98 3.47
CA ILE A 154 2.52 8.35 2.85
C ILE A 154 2.05 9.76 3.27
N ALA A 155 2.56 10.30 4.37
CA ALA A 155 2.31 11.69 4.74
C ALA A 155 3.02 12.69 3.80
N GLU A 156 3.96 12.22 2.98
CA GLU A 156 4.81 13.02 2.11
C GLU A 156 4.45 12.87 0.62
N MET A 157 3.18 12.59 0.30
CA MET A 157 2.76 12.34 -1.09
C MET A 157 3.09 13.49 -2.05
N ASP A 158 3.17 14.74 -1.58
CA ASP A 158 3.63 15.86 -2.39
C ASP A 158 5.12 15.73 -2.76
N ARG A 159 5.98 15.36 -1.81
CA ARG A 159 7.40 15.06 -2.07
C ARG A 159 7.56 13.83 -2.99
N VAL A 160 6.70 12.83 -2.83
CA VAL A 160 6.66 11.67 -3.75
C VAL A 160 6.33 12.13 -5.16
N ARG A 161 5.33 13.01 -5.32
CA ARG A 161 4.96 13.57 -6.62
C ARG A 161 6.15 14.32 -7.24
N GLU A 162 6.77 15.23 -6.50
CA GLU A 162 7.93 16.01 -6.97
C GLU A 162 9.09 15.09 -7.40
N PHE A 163 9.42 14.08 -6.59
CA PHE A 163 10.42 13.07 -6.93
C PHE A 163 10.05 12.32 -8.22
N CYS A 164 8.79 11.94 -8.36
CA CYS A 164 8.28 11.27 -9.53
C CYS A 164 8.33 12.17 -10.78
N GLU A 165 7.97 13.44 -10.67
CA GLU A 165 8.01 14.42 -11.76
C GLU A 165 9.44 14.68 -12.24
N ASP A 166 10.40 14.86 -11.32
CA ASP A 166 11.79 15.19 -11.63
C ASP A 166 12.62 13.96 -12.05
N LYS A 167 12.48 12.83 -11.36
CA LYS A 167 13.37 11.68 -11.53
C LYS A 167 12.76 10.50 -12.28
N VAL A 168 11.51 10.16 -11.99
CA VAL A 168 10.91 8.90 -12.45
C VAL A 168 10.22 9.05 -13.80
N PHE A 169 9.22 9.92 -13.90
CA PHE A 169 8.41 10.11 -15.11
C PHE A 169 8.91 11.26 -15.98
N LYS A 170 9.66 12.23 -15.43
CA LYS A 170 10.22 13.37 -16.17
C LYS A 170 9.16 14.21 -16.89
N MET A 171 8.02 14.38 -16.23
CA MET A 171 6.89 15.16 -16.72
C MET A 171 6.02 15.62 -15.54
N PRO A 172 5.23 16.70 -15.69
CA PRO A 172 4.26 17.11 -14.68
C PRO A 172 3.22 16.00 -14.43
N LEU A 173 2.89 15.79 -13.16
CA LEU A 173 1.89 14.82 -12.73
C LEU A 173 0.68 15.54 -12.15
N PRO A 174 -0.53 15.08 -12.47
CA PRO A 174 -1.74 15.64 -11.88
C PRO A 174 -1.79 15.34 -10.38
N ALA A 175 -2.46 16.23 -9.63
CA ALA A 175 -2.73 16.07 -8.21
C ALA A 175 -3.81 15.00 -7.94
N PHE A 176 -3.55 13.76 -8.35
CA PHE A 176 -4.42 12.63 -8.07
C PHE A 176 -4.35 12.24 -6.60
N HIS A 177 -5.50 11.87 -6.04
CA HIS A 177 -5.57 11.09 -4.81
C HIS A 177 -6.35 9.81 -5.10
N GLY A 178 -5.67 8.67 -5.08
CA GLY A 178 -6.34 7.38 -5.21
C GLY A 178 -7.31 7.15 -4.05
N ARG A 179 -8.62 7.23 -4.33
CA ARG A 179 -9.71 6.92 -3.38
C ARG A 179 -9.63 7.73 -2.08
N ASN A 180 -10.07 8.99 -2.12
CA ASN A 180 -10.21 9.79 -0.91
C ASN A 180 -11.32 9.21 0.00
N GLN A 181 -10.93 8.50 1.07
CA GLN A 181 -11.88 7.91 2.01
C GLN A 181 -12.78 8.95 2.69
N SER A 182 -12.32 10.21 2.83
CA SER A 182 -13.14 11.29 3.40
C SER A 182 -14.36 11.64 2.54
N ARG A 183 -14.41 11.18 1.28
CA ARG A 183 -15.54 11.36 0.36
C ARG A 183 -16.40 10.12 0.20
N SER A 184 -16.05 9.00 0.85
CA SER A 184 -16.77 7.74 0.68
C SER A 184 -18.05 7.60 1.50
N GLY A 185 -18.36 8.57 2.38
CA GLY A 185 -19.52 8.51 3.27
C GLY A 185 -19.47 7.38 4.30
N ILE A 186 -18.33 6.70 4.41
CA ILE A 186 -18.09 5.61 5.35
C ILE A 186 -17.17 6.13 6.43
N ASP A 187 -17.63 6.04 7.67
CA ASP A 187 -16.84 6.41 8.82
C ASP A 187 -15.62 5.50 8.94
N ARG A 188 -14.49 6.11 9.30
CA ARG A 188 -13.30 5.34 9.63
C ARG A 188 -13.58 4.47 10.85
N VAL A 189 -13.05 3.26 10.84
CA VAL A 189 -13.10 2.41 12.03
C VAL A 189 -12.41 3.13 13.19
N ILE A 190 -13.11 3.20 14.32
CA ILE A 190 -12.55 3.65 15.59
C ILE A 190 -12.11 2.40 16.34
N ILE A 191 -10.83 2.31 16.69
CA ILE A 191 -10.28 1.21 17.48
C ILE A 191 -10.06 1.66 18.93
N SER A 192 -10.24 0.75 19.88
CA SER A 192 -9.98 1.03 21.30
C SER A 192 -8.47 1.11 21.60
N ALA A 193 -8.11 1.67 22.76
CA ALA A 193 -6.72 1.68 23.21
C ALA A 193 -6.14 0.25 23.30
N ALA A 194 -6.91 -0.70 23.85
CA ALA A 194 -6.48 -2.10 23.93
C ALA A 194 -6.25 -2.74 22.54
N GLN A 195 -7.10 -2.44 21.55
CA GLN A 195 -6.91 -2.91 20.18
C GLN A 195 -5.68 -2.27 19.52
N ARG A 196 -5.45 -0.98 19.78
CA ARG A 196 -4.26 -0.26 19.32
C ARG A 196 -2.99 -0.89 19.89
N ASP A 197 -2.95 -1.17 21.19
CA ASP A 197 -1.80 -1.82 21.83
C ASP A 197 -1.54 -3.23 21.27
N ARG A 198 -2.60 -3.98 20.94
CA ARG A 198 -2.48 -5.27 20.25
C ARG A 198 -1.85 -5.10 18.86
N LEU A 199 -2.33 -4.15 18.06
CA LEU A 199 -1.77 -3.87 16.74
C LEU A 199 -0.30 -3.44 16.79
N GLU A 200 0.08 -2.60 17.76
CA GLU A 200 1.47 -2.18 17.93
C GLU A 200 2.38 -3.37 18.26
N ARG A 201 1.91 -4.34 19.07
CA ARG A 201 2.65 -5.60 19.31
C ARG A 201 2.69 -6.51 18.08
N ILE A 202 1.57 -6.69 17.40
CA ILE A 202 1.47 -7.52 16.17
C ILE A 202 2.43 -6.99 15.10
N PHE A 203 2.54 -5.66 14.96
CA PHE A 203 3.41 -5.01 13.99
C PHE A 203 4.74 -4.52 14.58
N ALA A 204 5.18 -5.05 15.72
CA ALA A 204 6.43 -4.64 16.36
C ALA A 204 7.62 -4.74 15.38
N GLU A 205 7.65 -5.80 14.57
CA GLU A 205 8.70 -5.98 13.56
C GLU A 205 8.73 -4.84 12.52
N ASP A 206 7.57 -4.34 12.06
CA ASP A 206 7.52 -3.21 11.13
C ASP A 206 8.13 -1.95 11.77
N TYR A 207 7.91 -1.74 13.08
CA TYR A 207 8.49 -0.62 13.83
C TYR A 207 10.00 -0.79 14.02
N GLU A 208 10.45 -1.99 14.41
CA GLU A 208 11.86 -2.30 14.67
C GLU A 208 12.75 -2.10 13.43
N VAL A 209 12.29 -2.52 12.25
CA VAL A 209 13.04 -2.34 10.99
C VAL A 209 12.88 -0.93 10.38
N GLY A 210 11.99 -0.11 10.94
CA GLY A 210 11.76 1.26 10.50
C GLY A 210 10.82 1.42 9.29
N TRP A 211 9.83 0.53 9.13
CA TRP A 211 8.72 0.70 8.17
C TRP A 211 7.57 1.56 8.71
N CYS A 212 7.73 2.15 9.89
CA CYS A 212 6.84 3.17 10.37
C CYS A 212 7.11 4.51 9.67
N SER A 213 6.08 5.35 9.59
CA SER A 213 6.35 6.77 9.36
C SER A 213 7.16 7.24 10.56
N LEU A 214 8.37 7.73 10.32
CA LEU A 214 9.07 8.51 11.32
C LEU A 214 8.09 9.62 11.69
N ARG A 215 7.51 9.57 12.89
CA ARG A 215 6.93 10.79 13.45
C ARG A 215 8.06 11.79 13.32
N GLN A 216 7.81 12.89 12.63
CA GLN A 216 8.72 14.02 12.74
C GLN A 216 8.72 14.32 14.23
N ASN A 217 9.73 13.80 14.93
CA ASN A 217 9.96 14.15 16.30
C ASN A 217 10.05 15.67 16.27
N GLU A 218 9.18 16.29 17.06
CA GLU A 218 9.33 17.63 17.54
C GLU A 218 10.83 17.91 17.75
N MET A 219 11.40 18.68 16.83
CA MET A 219 12.65 19.41 17.03
C MET A 219 12.27 20.88 17.17
#